data_AF-A0A943U0T3-F1
#
_entry.id   AF-A0A943U0T3-F1
#
_cell.length_a   1.000
_cell.length_b   1.000
_cell.length_c   1.000
_cell.angle_alpha   90.00
_cell.angle_beta   90.00
_cell.angle_gamma   90.00
#
_symmetry.space_group_name_H-M   'P 1'
#
loop_
_entity.id
_entity.type
_entity.pdbx_description
1 polymer ?
#
loop_
_entity_poly.entity_id
_entity_poly.type
_entity_poly.pdbx_seq_one_letter_code
_entity_poly.pdbx_strand_id
1 'polypeptide(L)'
;AAGGGDGVWTLDRYWDADGTEHAALCLHKIGGGCESFEPDWPGEVTDMCCSGGALWLACADGCVRCLGEGFELLLEYELGDVTGMGATESGVNLKYREGGEVKFANLSMDGALTPGPAALTEDCVLQDALGGWLWTDGRGLVRDTGAGAGYAVIWAESGLVFSAASLWAAELGEGLYAVSDGSAAGVLRPASEADPEPPERVTLTLAHMDENSYIPTYIDEFNRSHSDIRVELLPEMPHEALVALMASDEAPDIIGFGYNSPESMAANGWLLDMYTLMGDFPREDFLLGPFETDGALYALSPEYHVYTLVGLEADFGRSYVHPTEDYEGIGFNHFAGDEFLTYSIPLWIEQNRRGADCGFDSPEFTKLLEMAGSMTKFSPDTLSVSVLTNHMELINTEKERGLELWPVGFPGGSYISPIAAMGIHAATEEPEAAWEFIRWCIAERENFMFTLNMPALEEKFYELLHPHEDLDPEKVVIREDGTWDYEGRHYETLFSWEPSITERQADMMLGLVKSLDTVIYCDAELVDLIREDAGAFLAGERSLGDTAALLGDRLGTYLAEKYG
;
A
#
# COMPACT_ATOMS: atom_id res chain seq x y z
N ALA A 1 9.09 27.18 2.75
CA ALA A 1 10.55 27.39 2.83
C ALA A 1 10.93 28.14 4.12
N ALA A 2 12.09 27.87 4.73
CA ALA A 2 12.54 28.63 5.91
C ALA A 2 12.96 30.06 5.51
N GLY A 3 12.28 31.10 5.98
CA GLY A 3 12.51 32.50 5.59
C GLY A 3 13.70 33.18 6.26
N GLY A 4 14.75 32.42 6.60
CA GLY A 4 15.87 32.94 7.38
C GLY A 4 15.51 33.21 8.84
N GLY A 5 16.13 34.25 9.44
CA GLY A 5 15.98 34.60 10.85
C GLY A 5 14.63 35.18 11.26
N ASP A 6 13.74 35.45 10.28
CA ASP A 6 12.54 36.26 10.47
C ASP A 6 11.22 35.49 10.35
N GLY A 7 11.20 34.27 9.82
CA GLY A 7 9.94 33.52 9.64
C GLY A 7 9.99 32.26 8.77
N VAL A 8 8.81 31.77 8.40
CA VAL A 8 8.58 30.68 7.45
C VAL A 8 7.74 31.19 6.28
N TRP A 9 8.19 30.91 5.06
CA TRP A 9 7.43 31.15 3.85
C TRP A 9 6.51 29.96 3.54
N THR A 10 5.25 30.25 3.26
CA THR A 10 4.24 29.26 2.84
C THR A 10 3.53 29.72 1.56
N LEU A 11 2.98 28.75 0.83
CA LEU A 11 2.00 28.98 -0.22
C LEU A 11 0.65 28.55 0.34
N ASP A 12 -0.16 29.52 0.75
CA ASP A 12 -1.45 29.26 1.36
C ASP A 12 -2.52 29.19 0.25
N ARG A 13 -3.22 28.06 0.15
CA ARG A 13 -4.35 27.87 -0.78
C ARG A 13 -5.66 27.98 -0.01
N TYR A 14 -6.57 28.82 -0.48
CA TYR A 14 -7.89 29.03 0.14
C TYR A 14 -8.98 29.15 -0.92
N TRP A 15 -10.22 28.86 -0.51
CA TRP A 15 -11.38 28.90 -1.40
C TRP A 15 -12.39 29.94 -0.93
N ASP A 16 -12.86 30.75 -1.87
CA ASP A 16 -14.00 31.63 -1.64
C ASP A 16 -15.30 30.83 -1.49
N ALA A 17 -16.34 31.49 -0.98
CA ALA A 17 -17.67 30.88 -0.78
C ALA A 17 -18.32 30.35 -2.07
N ASP A 18 -17.83 30.75 -3.25
CA ASP A 18 -18.27 30.24 -4.55
C ASP A 18 -17.40 29.10 -5.09
N GLY A 19 -16.41 28.63 -4.32
CA GLY A 19 -15.48 27.57 -4.69
C GLY A 19 -14.30 28.03 -5.54
N THR A 20 -14.11 29.34 -5.73
CA THR A 20 -12.92 29.87 -6.42
C THR A 20 -11.69 29.72 -5.55
N GLU A 21 -10.68 29.04 -6.07
CA GLU A 21 -9.39 28.87 -5.39
C GLU A 21 -8.49 30.09 -5.57
N HIS A 22 -7.82 30.49 -4.50
CA HIS A 22 -6.80 31.53 -4.45
C HIS A 22 -5.53 30.95 -3.83
N ALA A 23 -4.39 31.50 -4.21
CA ALA A 23 -3.10 31.16 -3.63
C ALA A 23 -2.34 32.45 -3.26
N ALA A 24 -1.85 32.51 -2.03
CA ALA A 24 -1.06 33.64 -1.54
C ALA A 24 0.29 33.15 -1.02
N LEU A 25 1.35 33.93 -1.31
CA LEU A 25 2.64 33.75 -0.67
C LEU A 25 2.60 34.45 0.68
N CYS A 26 2.84 33.69 1.75
CA CYS A 26 2.74 34.17 3.12
C CYS A 26 4.09 34.06 3.83
N LEU A 27 4.49 35.11 4.55
CA LEU A 27 5.62 35.11 5.47
C LEU A 27 5.10 35.12 6.90
N HIS A 28 5.21 33.97 7.57
CA HIS A 28 4.83 33.78 8.97
C HIS A 28 6.02 34.07 9.88
N LYS A 29 5.93 35.12 10.71
CA LYS A 29 7.05 35.52 11.57
C LYS A 29 7.13 34.69 12.85
N ILE A 30 8.35 34.40 13.32
CA ILE A 30 8.60 33.59 14.54
C ILE A 30 7.95 34.20 15.79
N GLY A 31 7.79 35.53 15.84
CA GLY A 31 7.13 36.27 16.92
C GLY A 31 5.60 36.45 16.77
N GLY A 32 5.00 35.84 15.75
CA GLY A 32 3.60 36.05 15.37
C GLY A 32 3.40 37.18 14.37
N GLY A 33 2.36 37.06 13.55
CA GLY A 33 2.08 37.94 12.41
C GLY A 33 2.34 37.23 11.07
N CYS A 34 1.52 37.57 10.07
CA CYS A 34 1.62 37.08 8.70
C CYS A 34 1.58 38.28 7.76
N GLU A 35 2.48 38.32 6.79
CA GLU A 35 2.38 39.20 5.63
C GLU A 35 2.10 38.34 4.41
N SER A 36 1.10 38.72 3.61
CA SER A 36 0.64 37.95 2.45
C SER A 36 0.77 38.76 1.17
N PHE A 37 1.10 38.10 0.09
CA PHE A 37 1.21 38.67 -1.24
C PHE A 37 0.54 37.76 -2.25
N GLU A 38 -0.43 38.34 -2.97
CA GLU A 38 -1.06 37.70 -4.11
C GLU A 38 -0.27 38.09 -5.37
N PRO A 39 0.42 37.13 -6.02
CA PRO A 39 1.21 37.44 -7.20
C PRO A 39 0.35 37.82 -8.40
N ASP A 40 0.69 38.94 -9.04
CA ASP A 40 0.06 39.41 -10.29
C ASP A 40 0.62 38.68 -11.55
N TRP A 41 1.61 37.79 -11.41
CA TRP A 41 2.25 37.09 -12.52
C TRP A 41 1.57 35.76 -12.85
N PRO A 42 1.62 35.32 -14.13
CA PRO A 42 1.02 34.05 -14.54
C PRO A 42 1.84 32.86 -14.03
N GLY A 43 1.18 31.83 -13.51
CA GLY A 43 1.80 30.55 -13.19
C GLY A 43 1.75 30.17 -11.72
N GLU A 44 1.35 28.93 -11.45
CA GLU A 44 1.37 28.32 -10.11
C GLU A 44 2.82 28.11 -9.65
N VAL A 45 3.09 28.34 -8.36
CA VAL A 45 4.39 28.03 -7.75
C VAL A 45 4.48 26.51 -7.57
N THR A 46 5.47 25.89 -8.22
CA THR A 46 5.67 24.42 -8.18
C THR A 46 6.72 24.01 -7.16
N ASP A 47 7.66 24.90 -6.83
CA ASP A 47 8.70 24.65 -5.82
C ASP A 47 9.17 26.00 -5.22
N MET A 48 9.64 25.98 -3.97
CA MET A 48 10.16 27.18 -3.29
C MET A 48 11.29 26.87 -2.30
N CYS A 49 12.31 27.71 -2.28
CA CYS A 49 13.37 27.66 -1.25
C CYS A 49 13.86 29.07 -0.89
N CYS A 50 14.60 29.18 0.20
CA CYS A 50 15.22 30.45 0.59
C CYS A 50 16.73 30.36 0.48
N SER A 51 17.33 31.33 -0.21
CA SER A 51 18.77 31.44 -0.38
C SER A 51 19.20 32.90 -0.39
N GLY A 52 20.33 33.20 0.26
CA GLY A 52 20.90 34.54 0.27
C GLY A 52 19.99 35.63 0.87
N GLY A 53 19.05 35.26 1.74
CA GLY A 53 18.05 36.19 2.31
C GLY A 53 16.89 36.53 1.37
N ALA A 54 16.71 35.78 0.29
CA ALA A 54 15.62 35.95 -0.66
C ALA A 54 14.84 34.65 -0.86
N LEU A 55 13.55 34.77 -1.22
CA LEU A 55 12.68 33.67 -1.58
C LEU A 55 12.81 33.38 -3.07
N TRP A 56 13.13 32.15 -3.42
CA TRP A 56 13.20 31.68 -4.80
C TRP A 56 12.01 30.78 -5.09
N LEU A 57 11.39 31.00 -6.26
CA LEU A 57 10.19 30.33 -6.71
C LEU A 57 10.44 29.71 -8.07
N ALA A 58 10.15 28.42 -8.21
CA ALA A 58 9.93 27.81 -9.51
C ALA A 58 8.44 27.89 -9.84
N CYS A 59 8.11 28.28 -11.07
CA CYS A 59 6.73 28.46 -11.50
C CYS A 59 6.39 27.60 -12.73
N ALA A 60 5.14 27.14 -12.79
CA ALA A 60 4.61 26.30 -13.88
C ALA A 60 4.63 26.98 -15.25
N ASP A 61 4.79 28.30 -15.30
CA ASP A 61 4.97 29.06 -16.54
C ASP A 61 6.41 28.97 -17.09
N GLY A 62 7.30 28.25 -16.39
CA GLY A 62 8.68 28.02 -16.79
C GLY A 62 9.66 29.12 -16.36
N CYS A 63 9.21 30.02 -15.47
CA CYS A 63 10.04 31.07 -14.90
C CYS A 63 10.52 30.70 -13.49
N VAL A 64 11.75 31.10 -13.19
CA VAL A 64 12.29 31.15 -11.83
C VAL A 64 12.30 32.59 -11.36
N ARG A 65 11.70 32.86 -10.20
CA ARG A 65 11.53 34.21 -9.63
C ARG A 65 12.20 34.31 -8.28
N CYS A 66 12.90 35.39 -8.04
CA CYS A 66 13.51 35.71 -6.75
C CYS A 66 12.79 36.92 -6.15
N LEU A 67 12.31 36.79 -4.92
CA LEU A 67 11.61 37.83 -4.17
C LEU A 67 12.42 38.21 -2.93
N GLY A 68 12.46 39.50 -2.62
CA GLY A 68 12.98 39.99 -1.36
C GLY A 68 11.96 39.83 -0.22
N GLU A 69 12.38 40.12 1.00
CA GLU A 69 11.53 40.06 2.19
C GLU A 69 10.29 40.97 2.11
N GLY A 70 10.35 42.06 1.33
CA GLY A 70 9.23 42.97 1.10
C GLY A 70 8.35 42.61 -0.10
N PHE A 71 8.44 41.37 -0.60
CA PHE A 71 7.76 40.87 -1.80
C PHE A 71 8.15 41.58 -3.11
N GLU A 72 9.23 42.35 -3.10
CA GLU A 72 9.76 42.94 -4.33
C GLU A 72 10.40 41.88 -5.22
N LEU A 73 10.08 41.91 -6.51
CA LEU A 73 10.72 41.05 -7.51
C LEU A 73 12.16 41.51 -7.74
N LEU A 74 13.12 40.68 -7.32
CA LEU A 74 14.55 40.91 -7.44
C LEU A 74 15.10 40.36 -8.77
N LEU A 75 14.61 39.21 -9.20
CA LEU A 75 15.02 38.53 -10.44
C LEU A 75 13.86 37.74 -11.03
N GLU A 76 13.78 37.70 -12.35
CA GLU A 76 12.96 36.76 -13.12
C GLU A 76 13.81 36.18 -14.24
N TYR A 77 13.80 34.86 -14.38
CA TYR A 77 14.59 34.13 -15.38
C TYR A 77 13.75 33.03 -16.04
N GLU A 78 13.68 33.02 -17.37
CA GLU A 78 12.97 32.00 -18.14
C GLU A 78 13.91 30.82 -18.42
N LEU A 79 13.58 29.63 -17.89
CA LEU A 79 14.45 28.44 -17.94
C LEU A 79 13.77 27.22 -18.57
N GLY A 80 12.43 27.18 -18.56
CA GLY A 80 11.63 26.03 -19.00
C GLY A 80 11.05 25.26 -17.80
N ASP A 81 10.71 23.99 -18.01
CA ASP A 81 10.04 23.16 -17.00
C ASP A 81 11.00 22.78 -15.87
N VAL A 82 10.92 23.51 -14.75
CA VAL A 82 11.72 23.28 -13.53
C VAL A 82 11.09 22.15 -12.74
N THR A 83 11.87 21.10 -12.50
CA THR A 83 11.46 19.84 -11.86
C THR A 83 12.19 19.58 -10.53
N GLY A 84 13.05 20.51 -10.09
CA GLY A 84 13.64 20.47 -8.77
C GLY A 84 14.50 21.71 -8.50
N MET A 85 14.50 22.16 -7.25
CA MET A 85 15.25 23.32 -6.79
C MET A 85 15.94 23.01 -5.45
N GLY A 86 17.14 23.55 -5.25
CA GLY A 86 17.86 23.46 -3.97
C GLY A 86 18.61 24.75 -3.67
N ALA A 87 18.53 25.22 -2.42
CA ALA A 87 19.20 26.44 -1.98
C ALA A 87 20.73 26.30 -2.03
N THR A 88 21.42 27.42 -2.23
CA THR A 88 22.88 27.56 -2.07
C THR A 88 23.21 28.77 -1.18
N GLU A 89 24.50 29.14 -1.07
CA GLU A 89 24.93 30.34 -0.33
C GLU A 89 24.26 31.62 -0.86
N SER A 90 24.18 31.76 -2.19
CA SER A 90 23.67 32.95 -2.86
C SER A 90 23.08 32.62 -4.24
N GLY A 91 21.95 31.93 -4.27
CA GLY A 91 21.28 31.47 -5.48
C GLY A 91 20.67 30.08 -5.32
N VAL A 92 20.24 29.49 -6.43
CA VAL A 92 19.57 28.18 -6.43
C VAL A 92 20.17 27.24 -7.46
N ASN A 93 20.34 25.98 -7.06
CA ASN A 93 20.57 24.87 -7.98
C ASN A 93 19.23 24.43 -8.55
N LEU A 94 19.20 24.22 -9.86
CA LEU A 94 17.98 23.97 -10.63
C LEU A 94 18.15 22.71 -11.48
N LYS A 95 17.12 21.87 -11.48
CA LYS A 95 16.91 20.75 -12.39
C LYS A 95 15.74 21.10 -13.30
N TYR A 96 15.96 21.11 -14.61
CA TYR A 96 14.95 21.56 -15.56
C TYR A 96 15.01 20.79 -16.88
N ARG A 97 13.91 20.78 -17.63
CA ARG A 97 13.81 20.16 -18.95
C ARG A 97 13.87 21.22 -20.05
N GLU A 98 14.80 21.06 -20.98
CA GLU A 98 14.92 21.92 -22.17
C GLU A 98 15.08 21.04 -23.41
N GLY A 99 14.12 21.11 -24.34
CA GLY A 99 14.17 20.29 -25.57
C GLY A 99 14.01 18.79 -25.34
N GLY A 100 13.46 18.37 -24.19
CA GLY A 100 13.28 16.97 -23.81
C GLY A 100 14.45 16.36 -23.05
N GLU A 101 15.55 17.10 -22.86
CA GLU A 101 16.70 16.69 -22.06
C GLU A 101 16.67 17.33 -20.67
N VAL A 102 17.05 16.56 -19.64
CA VAL A 102 17.22 17.06 -18.27
C VAL A 102 18.56 17.77 -18.16
N LYS A 103 18.53 18.98 -17.60
CA LYS A 103 19.70 19.84 -17.39
C LYS A 103 19.78 20.31 -15.95
N PHE A 104 20.99 20.65 -15.54
CA PHE A 104 21.30 21.17 -14.21
C PHE A 104 22.07 22.48 -14.32
N ALA A 105 21.66 23.48 -13.56
CA ALA A 105 22.37 24.75 -13.49
C ALA A 105 22.20 25.43 -12.13
N ASN A 106 23.18 26.22 -11.72
CA ASN A 106 23.05 27.16 -10.61
C ASN A 106 22.71 28.54 -11.18
N LEU A 107 21.61 29.13 -10.69
CA LEU A 107 21.19 30.49 -10.98
C LEU A 107 21.52 31.39 -9.78
N SER A 108 22.42 32.34 -9.97
CA SER A 108 22.83 33.29 -8.94
C SER A 108 21.97 34.56 -8.92
N MET A 109 22.01 35.30 -7.81
CA MET A 109 21.25 36.54 -7.61
C MET A 109 21.49 37.63 -8.68
N ASP A 110 22.65 37.62 -9.34
CA ASP A 110 22.98 38.55 -10.43
C ASP A 110 22.45 38.08 -11.81
N GLY A 111 21.71 36.97 -11.84
CA GLY A 111 21.13 36.38 -13.05
C GLY A 111 22.09 35.53 -13.88
N ALA A 112 23.28 35.21 -13.36
CA ALA A 112 24.18 34.30 -14.05
C ALA A 112 23.72 32.84 -13.90
N LEU A 113 23.67 32.12 -15.02
CA LEU A 113 23.33 30.71 -15.08
C LEU A 113 24.59 29.89 -15.37
N THR A 114 24.98 29.03 -14.44
CA THR A 114 26.21 28.23 -14.53
C THR A 114 25.87 26.73 -14.57
N PRO A 115 26.42 25.93 -15.51
CA PRO A 115 26.12 24.50 -15.59
C PRO A 115 26.51 23.73 -14.33
N GLY A 116 25.70 22.73 -13.97
CA GLY A 116 25.95 21.86 -12.82
C GLY A 116 27.01 20.77 -13.04
N PRO A 117 27.36 20.02 -11.98
CA PRO A 117 28.30 18.90 -12.03
C PRO A 117 27.89 17.82 -13.02
N ALA A 118 28.89 17.21 -13.69
CA ALA A 118 28.68 16.10 -14.61
C ALA A 118 28.20 14.79 -13.93
N ALA A 119 28.23 14.74 -12.60
CA ALA A 119 27.78 13.59 -11.82
C ALA A 119 26.25 13.53 -11.64
N LEU A 120 25.54 14.62 -11.93
CA LEU A 120 24.08 14.67 -11.82
C LEU A 120 23.42 13.91 -12.97
N THR A 121 22.44 13.07 -12.62
CA THR A 121 21.61 12.29 -13.56
C THR A 121 20.13 12.61 -13.33
N GLU A 122 19.25 12.11 -14.21
CA GLU A 122 17.80 12.33 -14.08
C GLU A 122 17.23 11.81 -12.75
N ASP A 123 17.85 10.82 -12.11
CA ASP A 123 17.39 10.26 -10.84
C ASP A 123 17.81 11.08 -9.61
N CYS A 124 18.68 12.09 -9.79
CA CYS A 124 19.12 12.93 -8.68
C CYS A 124 18.02 13.89 -8.23
N VAL A 125 17.89 14.04 -6.91
CA VAL A 125 17.00 15.03 -6.26
C VAL A 125 17.85 16.08 -5.58
N LEU A 126 17.69 17.34 -5.97
CA LEU A 126 18.47 18.46 -5.43
C LEU A 126 18.05 18.76 -3.99
N GLN A 127 19.01 19.17 -3.18
CA GLN A 127 18.84 19.41 -1.74
C GLN A 127 19.42 20.77 -1.34
N ASP A 128 19.00 21.28 -0.19
CA ASP A 128 19.42 22.59 0.30
C ASP A 128 20.85 22.54 0.85
N ALA A 129 21.73 23.37 0.28
CA ALA A 129 23.13 23.45 0.62
C ALA A 129 23.49 24.83 1.16
N LEU A 130 24.45 24.91 2.09
CA LEU A 130 25.07 26.18 2.46
C LEU A 130 26.00 26.71 1.36
N GLY A 131 26.35 25.87 0.37
CA GLY A 131 27.15 26.24 -0.79
C GLY A 131 27.41 25.05 -1.72
N GLY A 132 27.71 25.32 -2.99
CA GLY A 132 27.97 24.27 -3.98
C GLY A 132 26.73 23.43 -4.31
N TRP A 133 26.90 22.12 -4.45
CA TRP A 133 25.83 21.20 -4.84
C TRP A 133 25.62 20.10 -3.80
N LEU A 134 24.37 19.87 -3.45
CA LEU A 134 23.93 18.77 -2.60
C LEU A 134 22.76 18.08 -3.31
N TRP A 135 22.82 16.75 -3.39
CA TRP A 135 21.73 15.96 -3.96
C TRP A 135 21.68 14.57 -3.34
N THR A 136 20.54 13.91 -3.47
CA THR A 136 20.38 12.50 -3.15
C THR A 136 20.31 11.68 -4.44
N ASP A 137 20.82 10.46 -4.37
CA ASP A 137 20.61 9.40 -5.36
C ASP A 137 20.22 8.09 -4.64
N GLY A 138 20.04 7.00 -5.39
CA GLY A 138 19.69 5.70 -4.84
C GLY A 138 20.73 5.10 -3.87
N ARG A 139 21.95 5.64 -3.82
CA ARG A 139 23.05 5.15 -2.98
C ARG A 139 23.30 6.01 -1.74
N GLY A 140 23.11 7.32 -1.83
CA GLY A 140 23.48 8.21 -0.73
C GLY A 140 23.16 9.69 -0.91
N LEU A 141 23.54 10.47 0.12
CA LEU A 141 23.62 11.92 0.06
C LEU A 141 24.99 12.29 -0.53
N VAL A 142 24.98 13.01 -1.64
CA VAL A 142 26.20 13.41 -2.35
C VAL A 142 26.41 14.90 -2.19
N ARG A 143 27.65 15.27 -1.85
CA ARG A 143 28.12 16.64 -1.72
C ARG A 143 29.21 16.93 -2.74
N ASP A 144 29.06 18.00 -3.52
CA ASP A 144 30.12 18.55 -4.37
C ASP A 144 30.56 19.92 -3.83
N THR A 145 31.86 20.02 -3.55
CA THR A 145 32.51 21.23 -3.02
C THR A 145 33.17 22.09 -4.11
N GLY A 146 32.97 21.75 -5.38
CA GLY A 146 33.66 22.33 -6.54
C GLY A 146 35.03 21.67 -6.83
N ALA A 147 35.57 20.87 -5.91
CA ALA A 147 36.74 20.02 -6.12
C ALA A 147 36.38 18.60 -6.60
N GLY A 148 35.08 18.26 -6.63
CA GLY A 148 34.55 16.97 -6.99
C GLY A 148 33.42 16.52 -6.06
N ALA A 149 32.56 15.66 -6.59
CA ALA A 149 31.44 15.05 -5.89
C ALA A 149 31.90 13.84 -5.04
N GLY A 150 31.36 13.71 -3.82
CA GLY A 150 31.57 12.56 -2.96
C GLY A 150 30.37 12.28 -2.06
N TYR A 151 30.19 11.02 -1.66
CA TYR A 151 29.14 10.64 -0.71
C TYR A 151 29.45 11.22 0.66
N ALA A 152 28.58 12.11 1.13
CA ALA A 152 28.56 12.59 2.50
C ALA A 152 27.95 11.54 3.44
N VAL A 153 26.95 10.80 2.95
CA VAL A 153 26.29 9.71 3.66
C VAL A 153 25.96 8.61 2.67
N ILE A 154 26.23 7.36 3.04
CA ILE A 154 25.83 6.17 2.28
C ILE A 154 24.64 5.55 3.02
N TRP A 155 23.50 5.38 2.35
CA TRP A 155 22.26 4.92 3.00
C TRP A 155 22.41 3.54 3.66
N ALA A 156 23.14 2.64 2.99
CA ALA A 156 23.40 1.31 3.53
C ALA A 156 24.21 1.33 4.83
N GLU A 157 25.04 2.35 5.03
CA GLU A 157 25.97 2.49 6.17
C GLU A 157 25.41 3.37 7.29
N SER A 158 24.40 4.21 7.01
CA SER A 158 23.81 5.11 8.01
C SER A 158 22.77 4.44 8.90
N GLY A 159 22.34 3.22 8.58
CA GLY A 159 21.23 2.55 9.26
C GLY A 159 19.88 3.24 9.03
N LEU A 160 19.82 4.19 8.08
CA LEU A 160 18.61 4.94 7.76
C LEU A 160 18.01 4.42 6.46
N VAL A 161 16.69 4.34 6.43
CA VAL A 161 15.93 3.84 5.29
C VAL A 161 15.06 4.97 4.79
N PHE A 162 15.49 5.56 3.68
CA PHE A 162 14.77 6.62 3.00
C PHE A 162 14.57 6.24 1.53
N SER A 163 13.39 6.55 0.99
CA SER A 163 13.26 6.69 -0.46
C SER A 163 13.98 7.97 -0.89
N ALA A 164 14.92 7.88 -1.82
CA ALA A 164 15.67 9.03 -2.31
C ALA A 164 14.77 10.14 -2.90
N ALA A 165 13.58 9.77 -3.38
CA ALA A 165 12.57 10.68 -3.92
C ALA A 165 11.78 11.45 -2.85
N SER A 166 11.73 10.94 -1.62
CA SER A 166 10.94 11.49 -0.52
C SER A 166 11.80 12.18 0.54
N LEU A 167 13.12 12.01 0.47
CA LEU A 167 14.05 12.59 1.42
C LEU A 167 14.29 14.07 1.11
N TRP A 168 13.93 14.93 2.04
CA TRP A 168 14.44 16.29 2.13
C TRP A 168 15.66 16.33 3.04
N ALA A 169 16.73 16.98 2.57
CA ALA A 169 17.95 17.17 3.32
C ALA A 169 18.41 18.63 3.22
N ALA A 170 18.91 19.17 4.34
CA ALA A 170 19.53 20.48 4.39
C ALA A 170 20.83 20.44 5.18
N GLU A 171 21.87 21.06 4.63
CA GLU A 171 23.14 21.20 5.35
C GLU A 171 23.03 22.22 6.49
N LEU A 172 23.46 21.83 7.69
CA LEU A 172 23.48 22.68 8.89
C LEU A 172 24.87 23.29 9.17
N GLY A 173 25.90 22.82 8.46
CA GLY A 173 27.30 23.18 8.69
C GLY A 173 28.04 22.16 9.55
N GLU A 174 29.37 22.27 9.60
CA GLU A 174 30.26 21.36 10.37
C GLU A 174 30.10 19.86 10.02
N GLY A 175 29.61 19.55 8.81
CA GLY A 175 29.34 18.18 8.36
C GLY A 175 28.03 17.58 8.88
N LEU A 176 27.13 18.41 9.44
CA LEU A 176 25.81 18.01 9.89
C LEU A 176 24.74 18.27 8.81
N TYR A 177 23.77 17.37 8.73
CA TYR A 177 22.65 17.48 7.79
C TYR A 177 21.33 17.24 8.52
N ALA A 178 20.39 18.19 8.45
CA ALA A 178 19.00 17.91 8.79
C ALA A 178 18.40 17.05 7.68
N VAL A 179 17.64 16.02 8.05
CA VAL A 179 16.91 15.18 7.10
C VAL A 179 15.50 14.95 7.57
N SER A 180 14.57 14.84 6.61
CA SER A 180 13.18 14.49 6.84
C SER A 180 12.64 13.75 5.63
N ASP A 181 11.86 12.68 5.83
CA ASP A 181 11.18 11.96 4.76
C ASP A 181 9.64 12.17 4.76
N GLY A 182 9.19 13.12 5.59
CA GLY A 182 7.76 13.37 5.82
C GLY A 182 7.15 12.56 6.96
N SER A 183 7.78 11.45 7.38
CA SER A 183 7.33 10.63 8.51
C SER A 183 8.18 10.83 9.77
N ALA A 184 9.48 11.07 9.60
CA ALA A 184 10.43 11.34 10.67
C ALA A 184 11.41 12.45 10.26
N ALA A 185 11.95 13.17 11.25
CA ALA A 185 12.99 14.16 11.04
C ALA A 185 14.16 13.94 12.00
N GLY A 186 15.39 14.17 11.54
CA GLY A 186 16.60 13.94 12.31
C GLY A 186 17.80 14.75 11.83
N VAL A 187 18.93 14.60 12.53
CA VAL A 187 20.21 15.22 12.16
C VAL A 187 21.26 14.14 11.96
N LEU A 188 21.83 14.08 10.75
CA LEU A 188 22.96 13.23 10.41
C LEU A 188 24.25 13.87 10.90
N ARG A 189 25.09 13.08 11.55
CA ARG A 189 26.43 13.46 11.98
C ARG A 189 27.48 12.48 11.44
N PRO A 190 28.72 12.93 11.18
CA PRO A 190 29.80 12.03 10.83
C PRO A 190 30.01 10.99 11.93
N ALA A 191 30.20 9.73 11.53
CA ALA A 191 30.63 8.68 12.44
C ALA A 191 32.02 9.03 13.00
N SER A 192 32.20 8.85 14.30
CA SER A 192 33.47 9.02 15.02
C SER A 192 34.04 7.66 15.42
N GLU A 193 35.36 7.57 15.65
CA GLU A 193 36.00 6.34 16.15
C GLU A 193 35.45 5.86 17.53
N ALA A 194 34.68 6.71 18.21
CA ALA A 194 34.04 6.40 19.49
C ALA A 194 32.59 5.90 19.34
N ASP A 195 32.01 6.00 18.14
CA ASP A 195 30.69 5.43 17.89
C ASP A 195 30.82 3.89 17.84
N PRO A 196 29.88 3.15 18.46
CA PRO A 196 29.91 1.69 18.41
C PRO A 196 29.84 1.24 16.94
N GLU A 197 30.60 0.19 16.59
CA GLU A 197 30.41 -0.46 15.30
C GLU A 197 28.93 -0.81 15.15
N PRO A 198 28.30 -0.46 14.01
CA PRO A 198 26.93 -0.85 13.76
C PRO A 198 26.83 -2.37 13.89
N PRO A 199 25.75 -2.90 14.50
CA PRO A 199 25.57 -4.33 14.61
C PRO A 199 25.66 -4.98 13.23
N GLU A 200 26.18 -6.20 13.20
CA GLU A 200 26.17 -7.03 11.99
C GLU A 200 24.72 -7.15 11.52
N ARG A 201 24.45 -6.68 10.30
CA ARG A 201 23.12 -6.66 9.71
C ARG A 201 22.95 -7.86 8.79
N VAL A 202 21.89 -8.63 9.01
CA VAL A 202 21.46 -9.68 8.08
C VAL A 202 20.75 -9.02 6.90
N THR A 203 21.11 -9.38 5.67
CA THR A 203 20.43 -8.91 4.46
C THR A 203 19.70 -10.07 3.82
N LEU A 204 18.38 -9.96 3.77
CA LEU A 204 17.46 -10.87 3.09
C LEU A 204 17.11 -10.33 1.72
N THR A 205 16.93 -11.22 0.76
CA THR A 205 16.44 -10.93 -0.58
C THR A 205 15.00 -11.39 -0.73
N LEU A 206 14.17 -10.57 -1.35
CA LEU A 206 12.77 -10.88 -1.61
C LEU A 206 12.46 -10.72 -3.10
N ALA A 207 11.92 -11.76 -3.74
CA ALA A 207 11.31 -11.64 -5.07
C ALA A 207 9.78 -11.66 -4.95
N HIS A 208 9.05 -11.11 -5.92
CA HIS A 208 7.59 -11.20 -5.95
C HIS A 208 7.07 -11.50 -7.37
N MET A 209 5.91 -12.15 -7.42
CA MET A 209 5.27 -12.61 -8.66
C MET A 209 4.21 -11.64 -9.23
N ASP A 210 3.91 -10.56 -8.51
CA ASP A 210 2.78 -9.66 -8.81
C ASP A 210 3.16 -8.18 -8.65
N GLU A 211 3.08 -7.42 -9.75
CA GLU A 211 3.34 -5.97 -9.81
C GLU A 211 2.43 -5.15 -8.87
N ASN A 212 1.24 -5.64 -8.51
CA ASN A 212 0.29 -4.94 -7.65
C ASN A 212 0.41 -5.33 -6.16
N SER A 213 1.53 -5.91 -5.75
CA SER A 213 1.73 -6.35 -4.38
C SER A 213 1.94 -5.19 -3.41
N TYR A 214 1.38 -5.31 -2.20
CA TYR A 214 1.63 -4.40 -1.06
C TYR A 214 2.96 -4.68 -0.35
N ILE A 215 3.69 -5.73 -0.77
CA ILE A 215 4.97 -6.14 -0.17
C ILE A 215 6.02 -5.01 -0.10
N PRO A 216 6.20 -4.14 -1.12
CA PRO A 216 7.18 -3.05 -1.03
C PRO A 216 6.92 -2.12 0.17
N THR A 217 5.66 -1.85 0.48
CA THR A 217 5.28 -1.05 1.67
C THR A 217 5.66 -1.76 2.96
N TYR A 218 5.47 -3.09 3.04
CA TYR A 218 5.84 -3.87 4.21
C TYR A 218 7.35 -3.88 4.43
N ILE A 219 8.13 -4.01 3.34
CA ILE A 219 9.59 -3.92 3.35
C ILE A 219 10.04 -2.57 3.90
N ASP A 220 9.46 -1.47 3.40
CA ASP A 220 9.84 -0.12 3.81
C ASP A 220 9.55 0.13 5.29
N GLU A 221 8.39 -0.31 5.79
CA GLU A 221 8.01 -0.15 7.21
C GLU A 221 8.86 -1.02 8.13
N PHE A 222 9.13 -2.28 7.75
CA PHE A 222 9.98 -3.18 8.51
C PHE A 222 11.41 -2.63 8.59
N ASN A 223 12.00 -2.27 7.45
CA ASN A 223 13.35 -1.75 7.37
C ASN A 223 13.54 -0.42 8.13
N ARG A 224 12.45 0.35 8.35
CA ARG A 224 12.47 1.56 9.20
C ARG A 224 12.50 1.24 10.70
N SER A 225 11.95 0.09 11.10
CA SER A 225 11.83 -0.32 12.51
C SER A 225 12.86 -1.35 12.95
N HIS A 226 13.53 -2.03 12.01
CA HIS A 226 14.49 -3.11 12.25
C HIS A 226 15.88 -2.72 11.73
N SER A 227 16.83 -2.54 12.65
CA SER A 227 18.19 -2.10 12.30
C SER A 227 19.16 -3.27 12.06
N ASP A 228 18.80 -4.45 12.55
CA ASP A 228 19.55 -5.70 12.54
C ASP A 228 19.22 -6.61 11.34
N ILE A 229 18.05 -6.42 10.72
CA ILE A 229 17.62 -7.14 9.51
C ILE A 229 17.27 -6.14 8.42
N ARG A 230 17.74 -6.39 7.19
CA ARG A 230 17.33 -5.69 5.98
C ARG A 230 16.61 -6.65 5.05
N VAL A 231 15.50 -6.22 4.46
CA VAL A 231 14.91 -6.88 3.30
C VAL A 231 15.17 -6.03 2.05
N GLU A 232 15.77 -6.63 1.02
CA GLU A 232 16.01 -6.01 -0.29
C GLU A 232 15.10 -6.65 -1.34
N LEU A 233 14.29 -5.82 -1.99
CA LEU A 233 13.42 -6.25 -3.09
C LEU A 233 14.26 -6.47 -4.36
N LEU A 234 14.19 -7.67 -4.94
CA LEU A 234 14.81 -7.96 -6.22
C LEU A 234 14.07 -7.25 -7.36
N PRO A 235 14.77 -6.87 -8.43
CA PRO A 235 14.12 -6.29 -9.61
C PRO A 235 13.08 -7.24 -10.18
N GLU A 236 12.01 -6.65 -10.71
CA GLU A 236 10.97 -7.39 -11.41
C GLU A 236 11.55 -8.23 -12.55
N MET A 237 11.03 -9.45 -12.71
CA MET A 237 11.49 -10.38 -13.74
C MET A 237 10.34 -11.23 -14.28
N PRO A 238 10.44 -11.71 -15.53
CA PRO A 238 9.44 -12.62 -16.10
C PRO A 238 9.28 -13.89 -15.25
N HIS A 239 8.07 -14.43 -15.20
CA HIS A 239 7.74 -15.62 -14.42
C HIS A 239 8.71 -16.80 -14.65
N GLU A 240 9.07 -17.11 -15.90
CA GLU A 240 10.02 -18.17 -16.22
C GLU A 240 11.42 -17.95 -15.63
N ALA A 241 11.88 -16.69 -15.59
CA ALA A 241 13.16 -16.33 -15.00
C ALA A 241 13.12 -16.46 -13.47
N LEU A 242 12.00 -16.08 -12.84
CA LEU A 242 11.79 -16.24 -11.41
C LEU A 242 11.76 -17.72 -11.00
N VAL A 243 11.05 -18.56 -11.75
CA VAL A 243 11.04 -20.01 -11.51
C VAL A 243 12.45 -20.61 -11.66
N ALA A 244 13.22 -20.17 -12.65
CA ALA A 244 14.61 -20.61 -12.81
C ALA A 244 15.52 -20.14 -11.67
N LEU A 245 15.30 -18.92 -11.14
CA LEU A 245 16.02 -18.38 -9.99
C LEU A 245 15.71 -19.18 -8.72
N MET A 246 14.44 -19.48 -8.46
CA MET A 246 13.98 -20.31 -7.34
C MET A 246 14.60 -21.72 -7.36
N ALA A 247 14.88 -22.27 -8.55
CA ALA A 247 15.53 -23.57 -8.69
C ALA A 247 17.07 -23.55 -8.56
N SER A 248 17.67 -22.37 -8.37
CA SER A 248 19.11 -22.16 -8.38
C SER A 248 19.70 -21.97 -6.97
N ASP A 249 21.03 -21.98 -6.88
CA ASP A 249 21.74 -21.64 -5.63
C ASP A 249 21.68 -20.13 -5.29
N GLU A 250 21.12 -19.30 -6.19
CA GLU A 250 20.92 -17.85 -6.01
C GLU A 250 19.43 -17.52 -5.73
N ALA A 251 18.63 -18.50 -5.29
CA ALA A 251 17.23 -18.28 -4.94
C ALA A 251 17.07 -17.20 -3.86
N PRO A 252 16.02 -16.36 -3.94
CA PRO A 252 15.75 -15.36 -2.91
C PRO A 252 15.41 -16.02 -1.57
N ASP A 253 15.63 -15.31 -0.48
CA ASP A 253 15.28 -15.79 0.86
C ASP A 253 13.76 -15.87 1.05
N ILE A 254 13.03 -14.90 0.49
CA ILE A 254 11.58 -14.78 0.59
C ILE A 254 10.98 -14.64 -0.81
N ILE A 255 9.84 -15.30 -1.03
CA ILE A 255 9.06 -15.21 -2.26
C ILE A 255 7.65 -14.69 -1.95
N GLY A 256 7.28 -13.58 -2.58
CA GLY A 256 5.92 -13.03 -2.59
C GLY A 256 5.11 -13.63 -3.74
N PHE A 257 4.01 -14.30 -3.41
CA PHE A 257 3.17 -14.99 -4.40
C PHE A 257 2.10 -14.08 -5.03
N GLY A 258 1.72 -12.99 -4.37
CA GLY A 258 0.54 -12.20 -4.77
C GLY A 258 -0.69 -13.09 -4.86
N TYR A 259 -1.35 -13.10 -6.02
CA TYR A 259 -2.49 -13.99 -6.31
C TYR A 259 -2.12 -15.38 -6.87
N ASN A 260 -0.84 -15.76 -6.89
CA ASN A 260 -0.39 -17.07 -7.36
C ASN A 260 -0.39 -18.11 -6.24
N SER A 261 -0.68 -19.38 -6.55
CA SER A 261 -0.64 -20.45 -5.55
C SER A 261 0.80 -20.88 -5.21
N PRO A 262 1.13 -21.12 -3.92
CA PRO A 262 2.43 -21.65 -3.51
C PRO A 262 2.59 -23.16 -3.78
N GLU A 263 1.51 -23.88 -4.14
CA GLU A 263 1.48 -25.35 -4.22
C GLU A 263 2.61 -25.95 -5.08
N SER A 264 2.82 -25.40 -6.28
CA SER A 264 3.82 -25.95 -7.21
C SER A 264 5.25 -25.80 -6.66
N MET A 265 5.56 -24.67 -6.01
CA MET A 265 6.87 -24.45 -5.40
C MET A 265 7.04 -25.29 -4.13
N ALA A 266 5.99 -25.45 -3.33
CA ALA A 266 5.98 -26.36 -2.17
C ALA A 266 6.23 -27.81 -2.60
N ALA A 267 5.57 -28.29 -3.65
CA ALA A 267 5.72 -29.66 -4.17
C ALA A 267 7.14 -29.93 -4.71
N ASN A 268 7.82 -28.90 -5.23
CA ASN A 268 9.23 -28.99 -5.63
C ASN A 268 10.21 -28.97 -4.45
N GLY A 269 9.73 -28.76 -3.22
CA GLY A 269 10.55 -28.69 -2.01
C GLY A 269 11.32 -27.37 -1.88
N TRP A 270 10.90 -26.32 -2.57
CA TRP A 270 11.56 -25.01 -2.55
C TRP A 270 11.08 -24.12 -1.39
N LEU A 271 9.99 -24.49 -0.72
CA LEU A 271 9.43 -23.71 0.38
C LEU A 271 9.68 -24.39 1.72
N LEU A 272 10.08 -23.59 2.70
CA LEU A 272 10.26 -24.01 4.08
C LEU A 272 8.90 -24.13 4.77
N ASP A 273 8.70 -25.20 5.53
CA ASP A 273 7.54 -25.33 6.43
C ASP A 273 7.71 -24.38 7.63
N MET A 274 7.01 -23.25 7.63
CA MET A 274 7.15 -22.18 8.62
C MET A 274 6.76 -22.62 10.03
N TYR A 275 6.00 -23.71 10.20
CA TYR A 275 5.76 -24.27 11.53
C TYR A 275 7.04 -24.71 12.24
N THR A 276 8.13 -24.94 11.51
CA THR A 276 9.43 -25.25 12.08
C THR A 276 10.10 -24.04 12.76
N LEU A 277 9.71 -22.81 12.41
CA LEU A 277 10.28 -21.56 12.91
C LEU A 277 9.42 -20.91 14.02
N MET A 278 8.16 -21.32 14.13
CA MET A 278 7.17 -20.78 15.07
C MET A 278 7.32 -21.34 16.50
N GLY A 279 8.52 -21.33 17.09
CA GLY A 279 8.83 -21.95 18.40
C GLY A 279 7.81 -21.69 19.50
N ASP A 280 7.91 -20.54 20.19
CA ASP A 280 6.96 -20.09 21.22
C ASP A 280 5.86 -19.16 20.65
N PHE A 281 5.77 -19.05 19.32
CA PHE A 281 4.75 -18.23 18.66
C PHE A 281 3.35 -18.81 18.94
N PRO A 282 2.38 -18.00 19.42
CA PRO A 282 1.07 -18.50 19.87
C PRO A 282 0.16 -18.79 18.66
N ARG A 283 0.40 -19.91 17.98
CA ARG A 283 -0.27 -20.28 16.72
C ARG A 283 -1.79 -20.28 16.81
N GLU A 284 -2.33 -20.63 17.98
CA GLU A 284 -3.77 -20.65 18.27
C GLU A 284 -4.46 -19.28 18.20
N ASP A 285 -3.69 -18.20 18.32
CA ASP A 285 -4.19 -16.82 18.24
C ASP A 285 -4.30 -16.34 16.78
N PHE A 286 -3.83 -17.13 15.82
CA PHE A 286 -3.77 -16.76 14.42
C PHE A 286 -4.60 -17.70 13.53
N LEU A 287 -5.26 -17.15 12.52
CA LEU A 287 -6.02 -17.92 11.53
C LEU A 287 -5.09 -18.62 10.51
N LEU A 288 -4.27 -19.55 10.97
CA LEU A 288 -3.27 -20.25 10.15
C LEU A 288 -3.86 -21.45 9.39
N GLY A 289 -4.83 -22.13 9.99
CA GLY A 289 -5.41 -23.38 9.47
C GLY A 289 -5.82 -23.35 7.99
N PRO A 290 -6.49 -22.29 7.48
CA PRO A 290 -6.86 -22.20 6.06
C PRO A 290 -5.68 -22.16 5.09
N PHE A 291 -4.48 -21.77 5.54
CA PHE A 291 -3.27 -21.70 4.73
C PHE A 291 -2.44 -23.00 4.78
N GLU A 292 -2.84 -23.97 5.61
CA GLU A 292 -2.14 -25.25 5.72
C GLU A 292 -2.32 -26.10 4.46
N THR A 293 -1.24 -26.75 4.02
CA THR A 293 -1.27 -27.77 2.96
C THR A 293 -0.58 -29.02 3.48
N ASP A 294 -1.31 -30.12 3.57
CA ASP A 294 -0.83 -31.41 4.11
C ASP A 294 -0.17 -31.31 5.51
N GLY A 295 -0.67 -30.38 6.35
CA GLY A 295 -0.19 -30.14 7.71
C GLY A 295 1.11 -29.34 7.81
N ALA A 296 1.58 -28.77 6.69
CA ALA A 296 2.70 -27.83 6.62
C ALA A 296 2.20 -26.43 6.22
N LEU A 297 2.97 -25.40 6.59
CA LEU A 297 2.63 -24.01 6.32
C LEU A 297 3.71 -23.36 5.44
N TYR A 298 3.43 -23.26 4.14
CA TYR A 298 4.43 -22.81 3.16
C TYR A 298 4.31 -21.32 2.79
N ALA A 299 3.14 -20.73 2.97
CA ALA A 299 2.91 -19.31 2.71
C ALA A 299 1.88 -18.71 3.67
N LEU A 300 2.05 -17.43 4.01
CA LEU A 300 1.12 -16.65 4.81
C LEU A 300 0.91 -15.27 4.21
N SER A 301 -0.31 -14.77 4.27
CA SER A 301 -0.64 -13.40 3.84
C SER A 301 -0.98 -12.55 5.06
N PRO A 302 -0.21 -11.48 5.35
CA PRO A 302 -0.50 -10.56 6.46
C PRO A 302 -1.91 -10.00 6.43
N GLU A 303 -2.38 -9.70 5.22
CA GLU A 303 -3.69 -9.15 4.95
C GLU A 303 -4.40 -9.99 3.88
N TYR A 304 -5.72 -10.04 3.96
CA TYR A 304 -6.55 -10.75 2.98
C TYR A 304 -7.91 -10.10 2.78
N HIS A 305 -8.55 -10.45 1.67
CA HIS A 305 -9.95 -10.16 1.41
C HIS A 305 -10.82 -11.38 1.71
N VAL A 306 -12.07 -11.14 2.09
CA VAL A 306 -13.08 -12.19 2.25
C VAL A 306 -14.08 -12.10 1.12
N TYR A 307 -14.15 -13.15 0.31
CA TYR A 307 -15.10 -13.25 -0.79
C TYR A 307 -16.36 -13.94 -0.28
N THR A 308 -17.48 -13.21 -0.28
CA THR A 308 -18.76 -13.72 0.22
C THR A 308 -19.96 -13.08 -0.49
N LEU A 309 -21.10 -13.76 -0.47
CA LEU A 309 -22.39 -13.15 -0.78
C LEU A 309 -22.98 -12.54 0.50
N VAL A 310 -23.62 -11.38 0.39
CA VAL A 310 -24.25 -10.68 1.52
C VAL A 310 -25.75 -10.60 1.31
N GLY A 311 -26.51 -11.25 2.18
CA GLY A 311 -27.97 -11.36 2.12
C GLY A 311 -28.67 -10.65 3.26
N LEU A 312 -29.99 -10.51 3.15
CA LEU A 312 -30.81 -10.06 4.27
C LEU A 312 -30.82 -11.14 5.35
N GLU A 313 -30.54 -10.75 6.60
CA GLU A 313 -30.58 -11.67 7.75
C GLU A 313 -31.98 -12.31 7.90
N ALA A 314 -33.04 -11.62 7.49
CA ALA A 314 -34.41 -12.16 7.53
C ALA A 314 -34.65 -13.33 6.56
N ASP A 315 -33.90 -13.40 5.44
CA ASP A 315 -34.09 -14.42 4.41
C ASP A 315 -33.22 -15.65 4.67
N PHE A 316 -31.98 -15.44 5.13
CA PHE A 316 -30.98 -16.50 5.33
C PHE A 316 -30.75 -16.86 6.81
N GLY A 317 -31.21 -16.03 7.74
CA GLY A 317 -30.85 -16.16 9.15
C GLY A 317 -29.35 -15.87 9.38
N ARG A 318 -28.79 -16.52 10.40
CA ARG A 318 -27.40 -16.31 10.86
C ARG A 318 -26.49 -17.50 10.56
N SER A 319 -26.54 -18.02 9.34
CA SER A 319 -25.61 -19.05 8.85
C SER A 319 -24.63 -18.44 7.86
N TYR A 320 -23.37 -18.88 7.92
CA TYR A 320 -22.30 -18.41 7.02
C TYR A 320 -22.20 -19.24 5.73
N VAL A 321 -22.89 -20.37 5.69
CA VAL A 321 -22.90 -21.32 4.57
C VAL A 321 -24.32 -21.83 4.36
N HIS A 322 -24.72 -21.93 3.11
CA HIS A 322 -26.03 -22.39 2.69
C HIS A 322 -25.95 -23.42 1.56
N PRO A 323 -26.87 -24.39 1.51
CA PRO A 323 -27.04 -25.22 0.32
C PRO A 323 -27.48 -24.36 -0.88
N THR A 324 -27.11 -24.78 -2.08
CA THR A 324 -27.45 -24.10 -3.34
C THR A 324 -28.96 -23.81 -3.49
N GLU A 325 -29.80 -24.67 -2.93
CA GLU A 325 -31.27 -24.58 -2.94
C GLU A 325 -31.79 -23.31 -2.23
N ASP A 326 -31.09 -22.83 -1.20
CA ASP A 326 -31.50 -21.64 -0.43
C ASP A 326 -31.41 -20.35 -1.26
N TYR A 327 -30.65 -20.37 -2.35
CA TYR A 327 -30.51 -19.24 -3.27
C TYR A 327 -31.56 -19.25 -4.39
N GLU A 328 -32.40 -20.29 -4.49
CA GLU A 328 -33.40 -20.38 -5.56
C GLU A 328 -34.47 -19.28 -5.44
N GLY A 329 -34.66 -18.52 -6.52
CA GLY A 329 -35.62 -17.43 -6.56
C GLY A 329 -35.16 -16.13 -5.88
N ILE A 330 -33.92 -16.11 -5.35
CA ILE A 330 -33.29 -14.89 -4.83
C ILE A 330 -32.68 -14.08 -5.98
N GLY A 331 -32.95 -12.78 -6.00
CA GLY A 331 -32.38 -11.84 -6.98
C GLY A 331 -31.05 -11.25 -6.49
N PHE A 332 -30.02 -11.30 -7.34
CA PHE A 332 -28.67 -10.81 -7.06
C PHE A 332 -28.48 -9.43 -7.71
N ASN A 333 -28.25 -8.39 -6.90
CA ASN A 333 -28.41 -7.00 -7.35
C ASN A 333 -27.20 -6.37 -7.99
N HIS A 334 -26.01 -6.70 -7.50
CA HIS A 334 -24.75 -6.15 -8.03
C HIS A 334 -24.14 -7.04 -9.12
N PHE A 335 -24.56 -8.30 -9.20
CA PHE A 335 -23.97 -9.26 -10.11
C PHE A 335 -24.75 -9.40 -11.40
N ALA A 336 -24.03 -9.37 -12.51
CA ALA A 336 -24.42 -10.22 -13.62
C ALA A 336 -23.84 -11.63 -13.41
N GLY A 337 -24.38 -12.60 -14.15
CA GLY A 337 -23.94 -13.98 -14.03
C GLY A 337 -22.43 -14.18 -14.26
N ASP A 338 -21.74 -13.25 -14.91
CA ASP A 338 -20.30 -13.31 -15.18
C ASP A 338 -19.49 -13.11 -13.91
N GLU A 339 -19.82 -12.10 -13.10
CA GLU A 339 -19.19 -11.91 -11.79
C GLU A 339 -19.52 -13.07 -10.84
N PHE A 340 -20.74 -13.60 -10.87
CA PHE A 340 -21.12 -14.76 -10.04
C PHE A 340 -20.23 -15.95 -10.27
N LEU A 341 -20.00 -16.27 -11.55
CA LEU A 341 -19.16 -17.38 -11.95
C LEU A 341 -17.69 -17.09 -11.67
N THR A 342 -17.24 -15.84 -11.84
CA THR A 342 -15.85 -15.42 -11.55
C THR A 342 -15.44 -15.77 -10.12
N TYR A 343 -16.35 -15.68 -9.16
CA TYR A 343 -16.03 -15.97 -7.75
C TYR A 343 -16.49 -17.34 -7.25
N SER A 344 -17.50 -17.94 -7.88
CA SER A 344 -18.01 -19.27 -7.47
C SER A 344 -17.23 -20.42 -8.10
N ILE A 345 -16.69 -20.25 -9.33
CA ILE A 345 -15.93 -21.32 -10.01
C ILE A 345 -14.58 -21.61 -9.34
N PRO A 346 -13.79 -20.61 -8.89
CA PRO A 346 -12.58 -20.90 -8.13
C PRO A 346 -12.87 -21.72 -6.87
N LEU A 347 -13.94 -21.38 -6.13
CA LEU A 347 -14.38 -22.15 -4.96
C LEU A 347 -14.81 -23.57 -5.34
N TRP A 348 -15.53 -23.72 -6.46
CA TRP A 348 -15.88 -25.02 -7.00
C TRP A 348 -14.63 -25.87 -7.28
N ILE A 349 -13.63 -25.29 -7.94
CA ILE A 349 -12.36 -25.96 -8.25
C ILE A 349 -11.74 -26.43 -6.95
N GLU A 350 -11.56 -25.54 -5.98
CA GLU A 350 -10.90 -25.87 -4.71
C GLU A 350 -11.58 -27.03 -3.98
N GLN A 351 -12.92 -27.05 -3.95
CA GLN A 351 -13.69 -28.07 -3.24
C GLN A 351 -13.79 -29.42 -3.98
N ASN A 352 -13.69 -29.42 -5.31
CA ASN A 352 -13.97 -30.61 -6.13
C ASN A 352 -12.73 -31.19 -6.81
N ARG A 353 -11.58 -30.50 -6.78
CA ARG A 353 -10.35 -30.92 -7.44
C ARG A 353 -9.86 -32.27 -6.91
N ARG A 354 -9.65 -33.21 -7.84
CA ARG A 354 -8.97 -34.49 -7.65
C ARG A 354 -7.91 -34.66 -8.72
N GLY A 355 -6.78 -33.94 -8.58
CA GLY A 355 -5.82 -33.77 -9.68
C GLY A 355 -6.39 -32.79 -10.70
N ALA A 356 -6.52 -33.19 -11.98
CA ALA A 356 -7.11 -32.35 -13.03
C ALA A 356 -8.64 -32.53 -13.20
N ASP A 357 -9.26 -33.46 -12.45
CA ASP A 357 -10.71 -33.70 -12.49
C ASP A 357 -11.43 -32.85 -11.42
N CYS A 358 -12.36 -32.00 -11.85
CA CYS A 358 -13.18 -31.16 -10.96
C CYS A 358 -14.69 -31.34 -11.19
N GLY A 359 -15.12 -32.40 -11.89
CA GLY A 359 -16.54 -32.71 -12.07
C GLY A 359 -17.36 -31.60 -12.74
N PHE A 360 -16.78 -30.91 -13.72
CA PHE A 360 -17.46 -29.83 -14.48
C PHE A 360 -18.64 -30.33 -15.33
N ASP A 361 -18.78 -31.65 -15.52
CA ASP A 361 -19.92 -32.29 -16.19
C ASP A 361 -21.06 -32.67 -15.23
N SER A 362 -20.94 -32.33 -13.95
CA SER A 362 -21.94 -32.65 -12.93
C SER A 362 -23.23 -31.82 -13.06
N PRO A 363 -24.38 -32.39 -12.66
CA PRO A 363 -25.64 -31.63 -12.52
C PRO A 363 -25.51 -30.40 -11.62
N GLU A 364 -24.70 -30.50 -10.57
CA GLU A 364 -24.46 -29.44 -9.59
C GLU A 364 -23.68 -28.26 -10.22
N PHE A 365 -22.65 -28.53 -11.03
CA PHE A 365 -21.96 -27.47 -11.79
C PHE A 365 -22.89 -26.82 -12.82
N THR A 366 -23.71 -27.63 -13.49
CA THR A 366 -24.72 -27.12 -14.43
C THR A 366 -25.73 -26.20 -13.73
N LYS A 367 -26.10 -26.52 -12.48
CA LYS A 367 -27.00 -25.71 -11.66
C LYS A 367 -26.37 -24.34 -11.32
N LEU A 368 -25.06 -24.30 -11.06
CA LEU A 368 -24.32 -23.05 -10.83
C LEU A 368 -24.40 -22.11 -12.05
N LEU A 369 -24.21 -22.66 -13.26
CA LEU A 369 -24.36 -21.92 -14.52
C LEU A 369 -25.82 -21.48 -14.77
N GLU A 370 -26.79 -22.34 -14.46
CA GLU A 370 -28.21 -21.98 -14.57
C GLU A 370 -28.57 -20.79 -13.65
N MET A 371 -28.06 -20.79 -12.41
CA MET A 371 -28.24 -19.68 -11.48
C MET A 371 -27.68 -18.38 -12.07
N ALA A 372 -26.45 -18.40 -12.59
CA ALA A 372 -25.82 -17.25 -13.23
C ALA A 372 -26.67 -16.68 -14.37
N GLY A 373 -27.24 -17.54 -15.22
CA GLY A 373 -28.10 -17.13 -16.33
C GLY A 373 -29.45 -16.54 -15.91
N SER A 374 -29.91 -16.85 -14.70
CA SER A 374 -31.18 -16.34 -14.15
C SER A 374 -31.05 -14.97 -13.47
N MET A 375 -29.81 -14.53 -13.20
CA MET A 375 -29.54 -13.25 -12.53
C MET A 375 -29.84 -12.07 -13.45
N THR A 376 -30.70 -11.17 -12.97
CA THR A 376 -31.02 -9.91 -13.64
C THR A 376 -30.42 -8.73 -12.87
N LYS A 377 -29.75 -7.80 -13.57
CA LYS A 377 -29.32 -6.51 -13.00
C LYS A 377 -30.57 -5.65 -12.70
N PHE A 378 -31.08 -5.60 -11.45
CA PHE A 378 -31.74 -4.42 -10.81
C PHE A 378 -32.54 -4.76 -9.52
N SER A 379 -32.16 -4.12 -8.40
CA SER A 379 -33.00 -3.56 -7.30
C SER A 379 -32.05 -3.01 -6.20
N PRO A 380 -32.43 -2.07 -5.31
CA PRO A 380 -31.61 -1.65 -4.18
C PRO A 380 -31.69 -2.59 -2.95
N ASP A 381 -32.71 -3.46 -2.89
CA ASP A 381 -33.20 -4.07 -1.63
C ASP A 381 -32.99 -5.62 -1.51
N THR A 382 -32.12 -6.23 -2.31
CA THR A 382 -31.85 -7.71 -2.30
C THR A 382 -30.35 -8.06 -2.35
N LEU A 383 -30.03 -9.35 -2.14
CA LEU A 383 -28.71 -9.98 -2.06
C LEU A 383 -27.64 -9.26 -2.93
N SER A 384 -26.65 -8.68 -2.26
CA SER A 384 -25.52 -7.97 -2.88
C SER A 384 -24.25 -8.76 -2.66
N VAL A 385 -23.39 -8.81 -3.68
CA VAL A 385 -22.06 -9.40 -3.52
C VAL A 385 -21.11 -8.33 -3.03
N SER A 386 -20.27 -8.68 -2.06
CA SER A 386 -19.18 -7.82 -1.62
C SER A 386 -17.94 -8.70 -1.46
N VAL A 387 -16.85 -8.28 -2.10
CA VAL A 387 -15.52 -8.64 -1.63
C VAL A 387 -15.30 -7.77 -0.42
N LEU A 388 -15.36 -8.35 0.76
CA LEU A 388 -15.10 -7.62 1.98
C LEU A 388 -13.61 -7.31 1.99
N THR A 389 -13.30 -6.05 1.70
CA THR A 389 -11.93 -5.54 1.68
C THR A 389 -11.40 -5.35 3.09
N ASN A 390 -12.31 -5.10 4.04
CA ASN A 390 -12.01 -4.94 5.46
C ASN A 390 -13.19 -5.35 6.35
N HIS A 391 -12.92 -5.44 7.64
CA HIS A 391 -13.87 -5.89 8.66
C HIS A 391 -15.00 -4.89 8.98
N MET A 392 -15.00 -3.68 8.39
CA MET A 392 -16.03 -2.65 8.57
C MET A 392 -16.97 -2.49 7.38
N GLU A 393 -16.62 -3.02 6.21
CA GLU A 393 -17.35 -2.78 4.95
C GLU A 393 -18.83 -3.19 5.05
N LEU A 394 -19.11 -4.38 5.57
CA LEU A 394 -20.48 -4.86 5.74
C LEU A 394 -21.26 -4.01 6.76
N ILE A 395 -20.62 -3.65 7.87
CA ILE A 395 -21.20 -2.83 8.93
C ILE A 395 -21.57 -1.45 8.42
N ASN A 396 -20.69 -0.83 7.63
CA ASN A 396 -20.95 0.46 7.00
C ASN A 396 -22.11 0.34 5.99
N THR A 397 -22.15 -0.74 5.22
CA THR A 397 -23.25 -1.00 4.27
C THR A 397 -24.60 -1.12 4.99
N GLU A 398 -24.68 -1.81 6.13
CA GLU A 398 -25.91 -1.87 6.94
C GLU A 398 -26.38 -0.49 7.40
N LYS A 399 -25.44 0.34 7.89
CA LYS A 399 -25.75 1.71 8.35
C LYS A 399 -26.24 2.60 7.21
N GLU A 400 -25.56 2.56 6.08
CA GLU A 400 -25.89 3.37 4.90
C GLU A 400 -27.26 3.02 4.32
N ARG A 401 -27.62 1.74 4.33
CA ARG A 401 -28.87 1.25 3.73
C ARG A 401 -30.02 1.07 4.72
N GLY A 402 -29.74 1.06 6.03
CA GLY A 402 -30.73 0.77 7.06
C GLY A 402 -31.26 -0.67 6.98
N LEU A 403 -30.40 -1.62 6.62
CA LEU A 403 -30.74 -3.04 6.47
C LEU A 403 -29.96 -3.89 7.49
N GLU A 404 -30.55 -5.02 7.90
CA GLU A 404 -29.84 -6.08 8.62
C GLU A 404 -29.36 -7.12 7.61
N LEU A 405 -28.05 -7.17 7.43
CA LEU A 405 -27.36 -8.02 6.48
C LEU A 405 -26.59 -9.12 7.21
N TRP A 406 -26.34 -10.20 6.48
CA TRP A 406 -25.54 -11.32 6.95
C TRP A 406 -24.64 -11.84 5.81
N PRO A 407 -23.38 -12.20 6.09
CA PRO A 407 -22.53 -12.89 5.11
C PRO A 407 -22.99 -14.34 4.99
N VAL A 408 -23.51 -14.72 3.82
CA VAL A 408 -24.13 -16.02 3.56
C VAL A 408 -23.26 -16.96 2.71
N GLY A 409 -22.13 -16.45 2.18
CA GLY A 409 -21.22 -17.21 1.33
C GLY A 409 -21.79 -17.49 -0.07
N PHE A 410 -20.93 -17.92 -0.98
CA PHE A 410 -21.32 -18.51 -2.26
C PHE A 410 -21.88 -19.93 -2.02
N PRO A 411 -22.48 -20.60 -3.03
CA PRO A 411 -22.64 -22.04 -2.96
C PRO A 411 -21.28 -22.70 -2.67
N GLY A 412 -21.15 -23.32 -1.49
CA GLY A 412 -19.88 -23.86 -0.99
C GLY A 412 -19.23 -23.04 0.13
N GLY A 413 -19.66 -21.80 0.40
CA GLY A 413 -19.20 -20.97 1.51
C GLY A 413 -18.47 -19.69 1.10
N SER A 414 -17.79 -19.08 2.07
CA SER A 414 -16.93 -17.90 1.88
C SER A 414 -15.47 -18.34 1.86
N TYR A 415 -14.59 -17.58 1.20
CA TYR A 415 -13.16 -17.93 1.15
C TYR A 415 -12.27 -16.70 1.30
N ILE A 416 -11.02 -16.98 1.67
CA ILE A 416 -9.92 -16.03 1.79
C ILE A 416 -9.28 -15.86 0.42
N SER A 417 -9.09 -14.61 -0.02
CA SER A 417 -8.18 -14.27 -1.11
C SER A 417 -6.96 -13.54 -0.53
N PRO A 418 -5.78 -14.16 -0.56
CA PRO A 418 -4.54 -13.52 -0.13
C PRO A 418 -4.20 -12.30 -0.99
N ILE A 419 -3.52 -11.33 -0.38
CA ILE A 419 -3.10 -10.09 -1.05
C ILE A 419 -1.59 -10.03 -1.20
N ALA A 420 -0.88 -10.53 -0.18
CA ALA A 420 0.57 -10.47 -0.09
C ALA A 420 1.09 -11.75 0.57
N ALA A 421 0.65 -12.90 0.05
CA ALA A 421 1.15 -14.18 0.52
C ALA A 421 2.66 -14.28 0.31
N MET A 422 3.38 -14.63 1.36
CA MET A 422 4.85 -14.77 1.37
C MET A 422 5.24 -16.15 1.89
N GLY A 423 6.22 -16.76 1.23
CA GLY A 423 6.87 -17.99 1.69
C GLY A 423 8.38 -17.80 1.83
N ILE A 424 9.00 -18.62 2.65
CA ILE A 424 10.45 -18.63 2.87
C ILE A 424 11.06 -19.74 2.02
N HIS A 425 12.14 -19.43 1.29
CA HIS A 425 12.82 -20.44 0.50
C HIS A 425 13.53 -21.46 1.39
N ALA A 426 13.40 -22.75 1.08
CA ALA A 426 13.92 -23.86 1.90
C ALA A 426 15.45 -23.87 2.04
N ALA A 427 16.17 -23.20 1.12
CA ALA A 427 17.62 -23.13 1.12
C ALA A 427 18.19 -21.81 1.67
N THR A 428 17.37 -20.91 2.23
CA THR A 428 17.89 -19.67 2.85
C THR A 428 18.90 -20.01 3.95
N GLU A 429 19.99 -19.23 4.02
CA GLU A 429 20.97 -19.34 5.10
C GLU A 429 20.48 -18.66 6.39
N GLU A 430 19.40 -17.86 6.30
CA GLU A 430 18.91 -16.97 7.36
C GLU A 430 17.40 -17.17 7.66
N PRO A 431 16.93 -18.41 7.95
CA PRO A 431 15.50 -18.70 8.07
C PRO A 431 14.83 -17.99 9.25
N GLU A 432 15.53 -17.80 10.38
CA GLU A 432 15.00 -17.07 11.52
C GLU A 432 14.78 -15.58 11.21
N ALA A 433 15.68 -14.96 10.44
CA ALA A 433 15.53 -13.57 10.04
C ALA A 433 14.40 -13.40 9.01
N ALA A 434 14.26 -14.35 8.07
CA ALA A 434 13.15 -14.37 7.12
C ALA A 434 11.80 -14.55 7.83
N TRP A 435 11.75 -15.42 8.83
CA TRP A 435 10.56 -15.58 9.68
C TRP A 435 10.27 -14.32 10.50
N GLU A 436 11.28 -13.65 11.04
CA GLU A 436 11.08 -12.41 11.79
C GLU A 436 10.36 -11.33 10.96
N PHE A 437 10.73 -11.18 9.69
CA PHE A 437 10.02 -10.28 8.77
C PHE A 437 8.54 -10.66 8.61
N ILE A 438 8.25 -11.93 8.30
CA ILE A 438 6.86 -12.39 8.11
C ILE A 438 6.06 -12.30 9.43
N ARG A 439 6.67 -12.69 10.56
CA ARG A 439 6.10 -12.61 11.91
C ARG A 439 5.71 -11.19 12.24
N TRP A 440 6.60 -10.22 12.00
CA TRP A 440 6.33 -8.81 12.22
C TRP A 440 5.12 -8.34 11.39
N CYS A 441 5.06 -8.70 10.11
CA CYS A 441 3.94 -8.36 9.23
C CYS A 441 2.58 -8.90 9.73
N ILE A 442 2.53 -10.11 10.28
CA ILE A 442 1.28 -10.73 10.73
C ILE A 442 0.89 -10.36 12.17
N ALA A 443 1.88 -10.05 13.04
CA ALA A 443 1.65 -9.94 14.48
C ALA A 443 1.74 -8.51 15.03
N GLU A 444 2.59 -7.65 14.46
CA GLU A 444 2.92 -6.33 15.01
C GLU A 444 2.50 -5.17 14.12
N ARG A 445 2.53 -5.37 12.80
CA ARG A 445 2.13 -4.36 11.84
C ARG A 445 0.64 -4.04 11.97
N GLU A 446 0.30 -2.75 11.94
CA GLU A 446 -1.10 -2.32 11.81
C GLU A 446 -1.61 -2.67 10.40
N ASN A 447 -2.67 -3.49 10.36
CA ASN A 447 -3.29 -3.95 9.12
C ASN A 447 -4.66 -3.28 8.95
N PHE A 448 -4.93 -2.79 7.74
CA PHE A 448 -6.15 -2.05 7.43
C PHE A 448 -7.28 -2.95 6.93
N MET A 449 -6.91 -4.11 6.37
CA MET A 449 -7.83 -5.10 5.82
C MET A 449 -8.19 -6.17 6.87
N PHE A 450 -8.52 -7.40 6.47
CA PHE A 450 -8.60 -8.50 7.43
C PHE A 450 -7.20 -8.95 7.85
N THR A 451 -7.02 -9.16 9.14
CA THR A 451 -5.77 -9.66 9.75
C THR A 451 -5.90 -11.13 10.12
N LEU A 452 -4.77 -11.84 10.15
CA LEU A 452 -4.69 -13.20 10.70
C LEU A 452 -4.69 -13.20 12.23
N ASN A 453 -4.31 -12.08 12.86
CA ASN A 453 -4.20 -11.93 14.31
C ASN A 453 -5.60 -11.77 14.94
N MET A 454 -6.14 -12.86 15.48
CA MET A 454 -7.49 -12.88 16.05
C MET A 454 -7.61 -11.98 17.30
N PRO A 455 -6.66 -11.99 18.25
CA PRO A 455 -6.67 -11.04 19.37
C PRO A 455 -6.72 -9.58 18.93
N ALA A 456 -5.93 -9.17 17.94
CA ALA A 456 -5.94 -7.79 17.45
C ALA A 456 -7.29 -7.41 16.81
N LEU A 457 -7.93 -8.35 16.10
CA LEU A 457 -9.27 -8.13 15.56
C LEU A 457 -10.34 -8.04 16.65
N GLU A 458 -10.25 -8.89 17.68
CA GLU A 458 -11.16 -8.87 18.83
C GLU A 458 -11.00 -7.56 19.64
N GLU A 459 -9.77 -7.11 19.88
CA GLU A 459 -9.46 -5.82 20.50
C GLU A 459 -10.04 -4.65 19.70
N LYS A 460 -9.86 -4.66 18.38
CA LYS A 460 -10.45 -3.64 17.52
C LYS A 460 -11.97 -3.55 17.63
N PHE A 461 -12.67 -4.68 17.66
CA PHE A 461 -14.12 -4.67 17.85
C PHE A 461 -14.52 -4.28 19.27
N TYR A 462 -13.72 -4.64 20.27
CA TYR A 462 -13.92 -4.17 21.65
C TYR A 462 -13.86 -2.64 21.72
N GLU A 463 -12.83 -2.01 21.12
CA GLU A 463 -12.71 -0.56 21.06
C GLU A 463 -13.90 0.11 20.35
N LEU A 464 -14.41 -0.51 19.28
CA LEU A 464 -15.59 -0.01 18.56
C LEU A 464 -16.89 -0.14 19.36
N LEU A 465 -17.00 -1.15 20.23
CA LEU A 465 -18.13 -1.34 21.15
C LEU A 465 -18.03 -0.43 22.38
N HIS A 466 -16.80 -0.11 22.79
CA HIS A 466 -16.48 0.66 24.00
C HIS A 466 -15.57 1.84 23.68
N PRO A 467 -16.00 2.75 22.78
CA PRO A 467 -15.14 3.84 22.35
C PRO A 467 -14.77 4.73 23.53
N HIS A 468 -13.49 5.07 23.63
CA HIS A 468 -12.96 6.00 24.61
C HIS A 468 -13.15 5.58 26.08
N GLU A 469 -13.29 4.27 26.37
CA GLU A 469 -13.45 3.75 27.73
C GLU A 469 -12.33 4.21 28.68
N ASP A 470 -11.09 4.33 28.17
CA ASP A 470 -9.91 4.74 28.94
C ASP A 470 -9.75 6.26 29.09
N LEU A 471 -10.58 7.06 28.42
CA LEU A 471 -10.46 8.52 28.47
C LEU A 471 -11.15 9.09 29.71
N ASP A 472 -10.52 10.09 30.33
CA ASP A 472 -11.17 10.92 31.33
C ASP A 472 -12.15 11.89 30.65
N PRO A 473 -13.48 11.74 30.83
CA PRO A 473 -14.47 12.56 30.13
C PRO A 473 -14.35 14.06 30.45
N GLU A 474 -13.78 14.43 31.61
CA GLU A 474 -13.58 15.83 31.99
C GLU A 474 -12.47 16.51 31.19
N LYS A 475 -11.59 15.73 30.55
CA LYS A 475 -10.45 16.24 29.77
C LYS A 475 -10.70 16.25 28.26
N VAL A 476 -11.82 15.69 27.81
CA VAL A 476 -12.21 15.70 26.40
C VAL A 476 -12.84 17.04 26.05
N VAL A 477 -12.31 17.71 25.03
CA VAL A 477 -12.88 18.96 24.50
C VAL A 477 -13.29 18.73 23.05
N ILE A 478 -14.59 18.74 22.78
CA ILE A 478 -15.14 18.61 21.42
C ILE A 478 -15.25 20.00 20.80
N ARG A 479 -14.69 20.18 19.60
CA ARG A 479 -14.72 21.43 18.83
C ARG A 479 -16.01 21.56 18.02
N GLU A 480 -16.24 22.75 17.47
CA GLU A 480 -17.47 23.05 16.72
C GLU A 480 -17.64 22.22 15.44
N ASP A 481 -16.54 21.79 14.82
CA ASP A 481 -16.53 20.91 13.63
C ASP A 481 -16.67 19.42 13.98
N GLY A 482 -16.79 19.07 15.27
CA GLY A 482 -16.92 17.71 15.77
C GLY A 482 -15.60 16.98 16.01
N THR A 483 -14.46 17.57 15.64
CA THR A 483 -13.12 17.10 16.03
C THR A 483 -12.91 17.30 17.54
N TRP A 484 -11.85 16.72 18.11
CA TRP A 484 -11.67 16.77 19.56
C TRP A 484 -10.22 16.90 20.01
N ASP A 485 -10.05 17.42 21.22
CA ASP A 485 -8.78 17.52 21.91
C ASP A 485 -8.79 16.66 23.18
N TYR A 486 -7.67 16.02 23.47
CA TYR A 486 -7.44 15.31 24.73
C TYR A 486 -5.97 15.44 25.15
N GLU A 487 -5.75 15.90 26.38
CA GLU A 487 -4.43 16.11 26.99
C GLU A 487 -3.44 16.89 26.11
N GLY A 488 -3.93 17.90 25.36
CA GLY A 488 -3.11 18.77 24.52
C GLY A 488 -2.78 18.21 23.13
N ARG A 489 -3.33 17.05 22.77
CA ARG A 489 -3.31 16.51 21.40
C ARG A 489 -4.64 16.74 20.72
N HIS A 490 -4.59 17.13 19.45
CA HIS A 490 -5.75 17.29 18.58
C HIS A 490 -5.99 16.03 17.74
N TYR A 491 -7.25 15.63 17.59
CA TYR A 491 -7.70 14.48 16.81
C TYR A 491 -8.70 14.95 15.75
N GLU A 492 -8.38 14.70 14.48
CA GLU A 492 -9.20 15.13 13.32
C GLU A 492 -10.44 14.26 13.09
N THR A 493 -10.59 13.16 13.82
CA THR A 493 -11.76 12.28 13.78
C THR A 493 -12.96 12.90 14.50
N LEU A 494 -14.17 12.60 14.07
CA LEU A 494 -15.38 12.97 14.80
C LEU A 494 -15.47 12.20 16.12
N PHE A 495 -15.78 12.91 17.22
CA PHE A 495 -15.91 12.30 18.54
C PHE A 495 -17.32 11.77 18.82
N SER A 496 -17.43 10.55 19.34
CA SER A 496 -18.69 9.98 19.83
C SER A 496 -18.47 9.06 21.02
N TRP A 497 -19.29 9.22 22.06
CA TRP A 497 -19.36 8.28 23.18
C TRP A 497 -20.22 7.04 22.87
N GLU A 498 -20.98 7.07 21.78
CA GLU A 498 -21.84 5.97 21.40
C GLU A 498 -21.02 4.88 20.69
N PRO A 499 -21.29 3.59 20.97
CA PRO A 499 -20.68 2.49 20.25
C PRO A 499 -20.75 2.69 18.74
N SER A 500 -19.61 2.51 18.08
CA SER A 500 -19.53 2.61 16.62
C SER A 500 -20.20 1.40 15.95
N ILE A 501 -20.33 0.28 16.64
CA ILE A 501 -20.96 -0.95 16.16
C ILE A 501 -21.85 -1.56 17.25
N THR A 502 -22.64 -2.56 16.88
CA THR A 502 -23.44 -3.38 17.81
C THR A 502 -22.74 -4.70 18.15
N GLU A 503 -23.07 -5.32 19.28
CA GLU A 503 -22.56 -6.67 19.63
C GLU A 503 -22.86 -7.69 18.50
N ARG A 504 -24.06 -7.61 17.89
CA ARG A 504 -24.43 -8.44 16.74
C ARG A 504 -23.46 -8.30 15.58
N GLN A 505 -23.05 -7.07 15.27
CA GLN A 505 -22.12 -6.79 14.17
C GLN A 505 -20.71 -7.31 14.46
N ALA A 506 -20.23 -7.13 15.69
CA ALA A 506 -18.95 -7.70 16.12
C ALA A 506 -18.96 -9.23 16.02
N ASP A 507 -19.99 -9.87 16.58
CA ASP A 507 -20.17 -11.34 16.55
C ASP A 507 -20.28 -11.87 15.11
N MET A 508 -20.98 -11.16 14.23
CA MET A 508 -21.11 -11.51 12.81
C MET A 508 -19.76 -11.52 12.10
N MET A 509 -18.95 -10.47 12.29
CA MET A 509 -17.67 -10.36 11.59
C MET A 509 -16.63 -11.31 12.17
N LEU A 510 -16.55 -11.46 13.50
CA LEU A 510 -15.68 -12.44 14.16
C LEU A 510 -16.08 -13.87 13.79
N GLY A 511 -17.39 -14.15 13.75
CA GLY A 511 -17.91 -15.46 13.37
C GLY A 511 -17.63 -15.78 11.91
N LEU A 512 -17.74 -14.80 11.00
CA LEU A 512 -17.35 -14.96 9.60
C LEU A 512 -15.89 -15.36 9.50
N VAL A 513 -14.98 -14.60 10.11
CA VAL A 513 -13.53 -14.87 10.06
C VAL A 513 -13.21 -16.25 10.62
N LYS A 514 -13.81 -16.62 11.76
CA LYS A 514 -13.63 -17.95 12.39
C LYS A 514 -14.22 -19.10 11.57
N SER A 515 -15.14 -18.82 10.64
CA SER A 515 -15.75 -19.82 9.76
C SER A 515 -14.97 -20.08 8.48
N LEU A 516 -13.98 -19.23 8.15
CA LEU A 516 -13.18 -19.38 6.94
C LEU A 516 -12.23 -20.57 7.08
N ASP A 517 -12.29 -21.48 6.11
CA ASP A 517 -11.47 -22.69 6.05
C ASP A 517 -10.77 -22.87 4.69
N THR A 518 -11.04 -21.98 3.74
CA THR A 518 -10.62 -22.11 2.35
C THR A 518 -9.85 -20.86 1.91
N VAL A 519 -8.67 -21.05 1.32
CA VAL A 519 -7.85 -20.00 0.69
C VAL A 519 -7.82 -20.24 -0.81
N ILE A 520 -8.09 -19.20 -1.60
CA ILE A 520 -8.07 -19.28 -3.06
C ILE A 520 -7.11 -18.25 -3.62
N TYR A 521 -6.17 -18.74 -4.41
CA TYR A 521 -5.26 -17.94 -5.22
C TYR A 521 -5.84 -17.86 -6.64
N CYS A 522 -6.38 -16.69 -7.00
CA CYS A 522 -7.07 -16.51 -8.27
C CYS A 522 -6.25 -15.63 -9.20
N ASP A 523 -5.50 -16.28 -10.11
CA ASP A 523 -4.70 -15.55 -11.10
C ASP A 523 -5.55 -14.97 -12.24
N ALA A 524 -4.99 -13.98 -12.96
CA ALA A 524 -5.69 -13.28 -14.03
C ALA A 524 -6.11 -14.20 -15.19
N GLU A 525 -5.33 -15.25 -15.46
CA GLU A 525 -5.61 -16.21 -16.54
C GLU A 525 -6.90 -17.00 -16.27
N LEU A 526 -7.09 -17.48 -15.04
CA LEU A 526 -8.32 -18.15 -14.62
C LEU A 526 -9.54 -17.22 -14.72
N VAL A 527 -9.39 -15.98 -14.26
CA VAL A 527 -10.47 -14.97 -14.29
C VAL A 527 -10.88 -14.67 -15.73
N ASP A 528 -9.93 -14.43 -16.62
CA ASP A 528 -10.19 -14.12 -18.02
C ASP A 528 -10.86 -15.30 -18.74
N LEU A 529 -10.39 -16.53 -18.50
CA LEU A 529 -11.00 -17.74 -19.03
C LEU A 529 -12.48 -17.86 -18.63
N ILE A 530 -12.80 -17.67 -17.35
CA ILE A 530 -14.19 -17.73 -16.86
C ILE A 530 -15.04 -16.64 -17.52
N ARG A 531 -14.56 -15.40 -17.56
CA ARG A 531 -15.30 -14.26 -18.10
C ARG A 531 -15.62 -14.43 -19.59
N GLU A 532 -14.66 -14.93 -20.38
CA GLU A 532 -14.87 -15.17 -21.81
C GLU A 532 -16.02 -16.15 -22.08
N ASP A 533 -16.03 -17.29 -21.39
CA ASP A 533 -17.03 -18.34 -21.62
C ASP A 533 -18.37 -18.07 -20.94
N ALA A 534 -18.36 -17.46 -19.76
CA ALA A 534 -19.56 -16.97 -19.11
C ALA A 534 -20.25 -15.88 -19.96
N GLY A 535 -19.48 -14.96 -20.55
CA GLY A 535 -20.02 -13.88 -21.38
C GLY A 535 -20.86 -14.37 -22.56
N ALA A 536 -20.36 -15.35 -23.32
CA ALA A 536 -21.07 -15.92 -24.47
C ALA A 536 -22.39 -16.64 -24.06
N PHE A 537 -22.37 -17.32 -22.92
CA PHE A 537 -23.57 -17.94 -22.35
C PHE A 537 -24.62 -16.91 -21.96
N LEU A 538 -24.22 -15.88 -21.21
CA LEU A 538 -25.11 -14.87 -20.67
C LEU A 538 -25.67 -13.93 -21.75
N ALA A 539 -24.96 -13.75 -22.86
CA ALA A 539 -25.45 -13.08 -24.05
C ALA A 539 -26.50 -13.91 -24.84
N GLY A 540 -26.74 -15.16 -24.47
CA GLY A 540 -27.63 -16.10 -25.17
C GLY A 540 -27.04 -16.65 -26.47
N GLU A 541 -25.74 -16.50 -26.68
CA GLU A 541 -25.03 -16.97 -27.89
C GLU A 541 -24.68 -18.46 -27.80
N ARG A 542 -24.63 -19.02 -26.58
CA ARG A 542 -24.33 -20.43 -26.30
C ARG A 542 -25.37 -21.05 -25.36
N SER A 543 -25.70 -22.32 -25.59
CA SER A 543 -26.61 -23.06 -24.70
C SER A 543 -25.92 -23.43 -23.39
N LEU A 544 -26.69 -23.62 -22.31
CA LEU A 544 -26.18 -24.04 -21.00
C LEU A 544 -25.27 -25.27 -21.08
N GLY A 545 -25.71 -26.31 -21.81
CA GLY A 545 -24.96 -27.55 -21.95
C GLY A 545 -23.67 -27.40 -22.75
N ASP A 546 -23.69 -26.60 -23.83
CA ASP A 546 -22.49 -26.33 -24.62
C ASP A 546 -21.48 -25.47 -23.83
N THR A 547 -21.97 -24.55 -23.00
CA THR A 547 -21.14 -23.75 -22.09
C THR A 547 -20.47 -24.63 -21.05
N ALA A 548 -21.22 -25.49 -20.35
CA ALA A 548 -20.67 -26.39 -19.35
C ALA A 548 -19.57 -27.28 -19.94
N ALA A 549 -19.79 -27.82 -21.14
CA ALA A 549 -18.82 -28.66 -21.82
C ALA A 549 -17.54 -27.89 -22.21
N LEU A 550 -17.66 -26.70 -22.83
CA LEU A 550 -16.47 -25.95 -23.27
C LEU A 550 -15.69 -25.37 -22.10
N LEU A 551 -16.39 -24.76 -21.15
CA LEU A 551 -15.78 -24.17 -19.96
C LEU A 551 -15.08 -25.26 -19.14
N GLY A 552 -15.72 -26.42 -18.96
CA GLY A 552 -15.12 -27.56 -18.27
C GLY A 552 -13.85 -28.09 -18.96
N ASP A 553 -13.83 -28.18 -20.29
CA ASP A 553 -12.65 -28.62 -21.06
C ASP A 553 -11.49 -27.62 -20.94
N ARG A 554 -11.77 -26.32 -21.05
CA ARG A 554 -10.76 -25.25 -20.89
C ARG A 554 -10.22 -25.17 -19.47
N LEU A 555 -11.09 -25.21 -18.46
CA LEU A 555 -10.68 -25.24 -17.05
C LEU A 555 -9.86 -26.50 -16.75
N GLY A 556 -10.27 -27.67 -17.25
CA GLY A 556 -9.50 -28.91 -17.10
C GLY A 556 -8.10 -28.82 -17.74
N THR A 557 -7.99 -28.18 -18.90
CA THR A 557 -6.69 -27.94 -19.56
C THR A 557 -5.82 -27.01 -18.73
N TYR A 558 -6.36 -25.86 -18.29
CA TYR A 558 -5.65 -24.92 -17.42
C TYR A 558 -5.15 -25.59 -16.13
N LEU A 559 -5.98 -26.40 -15.48
CA LEU A 559 -5.60 -27.12 -14.26
C LEU A 559 -4.52 -28.18 -14.53
N ALA A 560 -4.56 -28.86 -15.68
CA ALA A 560 -3.52 -29.81 -16.05
C ALA A 560 -2.18 -29.12 -16.35
N GLU A 561 -2.18 -27.89 -16.86
CA GLU A 561 -0.96 -27.11 -17.09
C GLU A 561 -0.37 -26.56 -15.79
N LYS A 562 -1.22 -26.15 -14.84
CA LYS A 562 -0.79 -25.57 -13.54
C LYS A 562 -0.43 -26.62 -12.48
N TYR A 563 -1.15 -27.74 -12.45
CA TYR A 563 -1.09 -28.72 -11.35
C TYR A 563 -0.84 -30.17 -11.80
N GLY A 564 -0.71 -30.43 -13.12
CA GLY A 564 -0.62 -31.77 -13.71
C GLY A 564 0.78 -32.38 -13.84
#